data_AF-A0A8A4U5V3-F1
#
_entry.id   AF-A0A8A4U5V3-F1
#
_cell.length_a   1.000
_cell.length_b   1.000
_cell.length_c   1.000
_cell.angle_alpha   90.00
_cell.angle_beta   90.00
_cell.angle_gamma   90.00
#
_symmetry.space_group_name_H-M   'P 1'
#
loop_
_entity.id
_entity.type
_entity.pdbx_description
1 polymer ?
#
loop_
_entity_poly.entity_id
_entity_poly.type
_entity_poly.pdbx_seq_one_letter_code
_entity_poly.pdbx_strand_id
1 'polypeptide(L)'
;MSLCLVGIWLAVVCHEFEKPNRAADLEKMALEIHRAHADDGTQSRYAFEQDPAFLAWAYYLWCATGKGTWKEELSSWIIADHGRHFFHRWPHSHKAFQETWRGAIPHGTWANMHVHPTNAIPRPSGEQGNTRRGSDIQFARENGLLVYTVHRDGIYRYDPETDKITLVHGGVVQGRISRWWQDSVDMELVALFNEQAERYTKNYQDLWRIGSEWNDLRKARKSLEKKKTGKRLSKAEKKKLLARNKEEIMKVRGEYLALVQRLDAQKSSFLESVAAIQHDPEMGGVQVVQTFPH
;
A
#
# COMPACT_ATOMS: atom_id res chain seq x y z
N MET A 1 -15.85 -17.88 23.07
CA MET A 1 -16.01 -18.45 21.70
C MET A 1 -15.54 -17.51 20.57
N SER A 2 -14.66 -16.52 20.79
CA SER A 2 -14.34 -15.50 19.76
C SER A 2 -12.84 -15.33 19.45
N LEU A 3 -12.06 -16.42 19.48
CA LEU A 3 -10.64 -16.41 19.06
C LEU A 3 -10.38 -17.11 17.71
N CYS A 4 -11.40 -17.74 17.11
CA CYS A 4 -11.24 -18.45 15.83
C CYS A 4 -11.60 -17.61 14.58
N LEU A 5 -12.31 -16.49 14.70
CA LEU A 5 -12.83 -15.78 13.52
C LEU A 5 -11.86 -14.72 12.95
N VAL A 6 -10.92 -14.19 13.74
CA VAL A 6 -9.94 -13.18 13.29
C VAL A 6 -8.78 -13.81 12.50
N GLY A 7 -8.36 -15.02 12.88
CA GLY A 7 -7.36 -15.80 12.13
C GLY A 7 -7.87 -16.27 10.76
N ILE A 8 -9.17 -16.54 10.65
CA ILE A 8 -9.84 -16.92 9.38
C ILE A 8 -9.99 -15.69 8.48
N TRP A 9 -10.28 -14.50 9.02
CA TRP A 9 -10.36 -13.28 8.21
C TRP A 9 -9.00 -12.82 7.71
N LEU A 10 -7.93 -12.86 8.51
CA LEU A 10 -6.58 -12.57 8.02
C LEU A 10 -6.14 -13.56 6.93
N ALA A 11 -6.57 -14.81 6.96
CA ALA A 11 -6.36 -15.77 5.87
C ALA A 11 -7.20 -15.45 4.62
N VAL A 12 -8.46 -15.02 4.75
CA VAL A 12 -9.34 -14.62 3.64
C VAL A 12 -8.92 -13.30 2.99
N VAL A 13 -8.60 -12.30 3.82
CA VAL A 13 -7.97 -11.02 3.47
C VAL A 13 -6.69 -11.36 2.74
N CYS A 14 -5.73 -12.07 3.35
CA CYS A 14 -4.48 -12.49 2.70
C CYS A 14 -4.61 -13.32 1.42
N HIS A 15 -5.70 -14.09 1.24
CA HIS A 15 -5.96 -14.94 0.07
C HIS A 15 -6.64 -14.18 -1.09
N GLU A 16 -7.29 -13.05 -0.82
CA GLU A 16 -7.93 -12.19 -1.83
C GLU A 16 -7.05 -11.02 -2.34
N PHE A 17 -5.81 -10.83 -1.83
CA PHE A 17 -4.88 -9.74 -2.21
C PHE A 17 -4.04 -9.95 -3.48
N GLU A 18 -4.34 -10.97 -4.29
CA GLU A 18 -3.63 -11.20 -5.56
C GLU A 18 -3.95 -10.16 -6.66
N LYS A 19 -4.75 -9.12 -6.37
CA LYS A 19 -5.20 -8.14 -7.36
C LYS A 19 -4.39 -6.83 -7.31
N PRO A 20 -3.83 -6.35 -8.45
CA PRO A 20 -2.84 -5.26 -8.50
C PRO A 20 -3.33 -3.87 -8.05
N ASN A 21 -4.63 -3.64 -7.87
CA ASN A 21 -5.18 -2.31 -7.57
C ASN A 21 -5.21 -1.94 -6.07
N ARG A 22 -4.93 -2.87 -5.14
CA ARG A 22 -4.97 -2.60 -3.69
C ARG A 22 -3.65 -2.14 -3.07
N ALA A 23 -2.55 -2.15 -3.82
CA ALA A 23 -1.28 -1.59 -3.35
C ALA A 23 -1.35 -0.06 -3.15
N ALA A 24 -2.20 0.64 -3.90
CA ALA A 24 -2.39 2.08 -3.72
C ALA A 24 -3.09 2.41 -2.38
N ASP A 25 -3.97 1.54 -1.90
CA ASP A 25 -4.73 1.74 -0.66
C ASP A 25 -3.84 1.58 0.58
N LEU A 26 -2.96 0.58 0.58
CA LEU A 26 -1.98 0.36 1.66
C LEU A 26 -0.94 1.49 1.72
N GLU A 27 -0.48 1.96 0.56
CA GLU A 27 0.38 3.15 0.47
C GLU A 27 -0.29 4.36 1.08
N LYS A 28 -1.55 4.61 0.71
CA LYS A 28 -2.33 5.71 1.26
C LYS A 28 -2.53 5.60 2.78
N MET A 29 -2.85 4.40 3.29
CA MET A 29 -3.06 4.16 4.72
C MET A 29 -1.78 4.39 5.54
N ALA A 30 -0.65 3.89 5.06
CA ALA A 30 0.64 4.11 5.73
C ALA A 30 1.03 5.60 5.74
N LEU A 31 0.73 6.34 4.66
CA LEU A 31 0.90 7.79 4.62
C LEU A 31 -0.03 8.53 5.60
N GLU A 32 -1.24 8.03 5.85
CA GLU A 32 -2.20 8.61 6.79
C GLU A 32 -1.81 8.37 8.26
N ILE A 33 -1.41 7.14 8.62
CA ILE A 33 -0.85 6.83 9.96
C ILE A 33 0.35 7.74 10.24
N HIS A 34 1.24 7.92 9.27
CA HIS A 34 2.39 8.81 9.42
C HIS A 34 2.02 10.27 9.72
N ARG A 35 0.97 10.80 9.07
CA ARG A 35 0.53 12.19 9.32
C ARG A 35 0.06 12.42 10.75
N ALA A 36 -0.39 11.37 11.45
CA ALA A 36 -0.86 11.46 12.83
C ALA A 36 0.26 11.47 13.87
N HIS A 37 1.47 11.01 13.53
CA HIS A 37 2.60 10.82 14.45
C HIS A 37 3.76 11.78 14.17
N ALA A 38 3.55 13.10 14.34
CA ALA A 38 4.63 14.09 14.21
C ALA A 38 5.50 14.13 15.49
N ASP A 39 6.82 14.02 15.34
CA ASP A 39 7.79 13.94 16.43
C ASP A 39 8.40 15.32 16.80
N ASP A 40 8.85 15.48 18.04
CA ASP A 40 9.30 16.77 18.63
C ASP A 40 10.80 17.10 18.41
N GLY A 41 11.50 16.26 17.65
CA GLY A 41 12.87 16.52 17.19
C GLY A 41 13.98 16.12 18.17
N THR A 42 13.67 15.43 19.28
CA THR A 42 14.68 15.03 20.28
C THR A 42 15.04 13.54 20.30
N GLN A 43 14.44 12.72 19.46
CA GLN A 43 14.62 11.28 19.55
C GLN A 43 15.93 10.77 18.92
N SER A 44 16.42 9.65 19.47
CA SER A 44 17.52 8.85 18.89
C SER A 44 17.31 8.65 17.39
N ARG A 45 18.41 8.65 16.60
CA ARG A 45 18.39 8.34 15.16
C ARG A 45 17.53 7.12 14.83
N TYR A 46 17.43 6.14 15.73
CA TYR A 46 16.69 4.90 15.50
C TYR A 46 15.29 4.87 16.10
N ALA A 47 14.84 5.91 16.78
CA ALA A 47 13.54 5.88 17.46
C ALA A 47 12.37 5.79 16.47
N PHE A 48 12.55 6.33 15.26
CA PHE A 48 11.63 6.15 14.13
C PHE A 48 11.36 4.68 13.78
N GLU A 49 12.25 3.74 14.12
CA GLU A 49 12.02 2.31 13.88
C GLU A 49 10.89 1.74 14.73
N GLN A 50 10.50 2.44 15.80
CA GLN A 50 9.34 2.12 16.63
C GLN A 50 8.07 2.86 16.17
N ASP A 51 8.16 3.73 15.18
CA ASP A 51 7.02 4.46 14.62
C ASP A 51 6.04 3.47 13.96
N PRO A 52 4.75 3.49 14.35
CA PRO A 52 3.68 2.75 13.65
C PRO A 52 3.74 2.88 12.12
N ALA A 53 4.06 4.07 11.61
CA ALA A 53 4.13 4.35 10.20
C ALA A 53 5.27 3.59 9.49
N PHE A 54 6.42 3.45 10.16
CA PHE A 54 7.54 2.66 9.64
C PHE A 54 7.14 1.20 9.44
N LEU A 55 6.51 0.60 10.45
CA LEU A 55 6.05 -0.79 10.39
C LEU A 55 4.93 -0.98 9.37
N ALA A 56 3.98 -0.05 9.29
CA ALA A 56 2.91 -0.08 8.31
C ALA A 56 3.46 0.00 6.88
N TRP A 57 4.44 0.87 6.62
CA TRP A 57 5.07 0.99 5.30
C TRP A 57 5.90 -0.24 4.92
N ALA A 58 6.67 -0.80 5.85
CA ALA A 58 7.40 -2.04 5.63
C ALA A 58 6.45 -3.20 5.30
N TYR A 59 5.34 -3.33 6.03
CA TYR A 59 4.30 -4.32 5.76
C TYR A 59 3.66 -4.11 4.39
N TYR A 60 3.37 -2.86 4.03
CA TYR A 60 2.86 -2.50 2.71
C TYR A 60 3.78 -3.01 1.59
N LEU A 61 5.06 -2.66 1.63
CA LEU A 61 6.02 -3.09 0.61
C LEU A 61 6.10 -4.62 0.55
N TRP A 62 6.11 -5.29 1.70
CA TRP A 62 6.10 -6.75 1.79
C TRP A 62 4.87 -7.36 1.12
N CYS A 63 3.67 -6.86 1.43
CA CYS A 63 2.44 -7.32 0.79
C CYS A 63 2.43 -7.05 -0.71
N ALA A 64 2.96 -5.92 -1.15
CA ALA A 64 3.03 -5.54 -2.56
C ALA A 64 3.96 -6.43 -3.40
N THR A 65 4.87 -7.19 -2.80
CA THR A 65 5.67 -8.24 -3.47
C THR A 65 5.06 -9.64 -3.36
N GLY A 66 3.75 -9.72 -3.10
CA GLY A 66 3.09 -10.99 -2.82
C GLY A 66 3.65 -11.66 -1.56
N LYS A 67 4.04 -10.87 -0.55
CA LYS A 67 4.71 -11.35 0.67
C LYS A 67 6.01 -12.08 0.34
N GLY A 68 6.81 -11.46 -0.52
CA GLY A 68 8.07 -11.98 -1.04
C GLY A 68 7.96 -13.35 -1.72
N THR A 69 6.77 -13.79 -2.13
CA THR A 69 6.63 -14.96 -3.00
C THR A 69 7.04 -14.63 -4.43
N TRP A 70 6.90 -13.35 -4.81
CA TRP A 70 7.38 -12.87 -6.08
C TRP A 70 8.89 -12.67 -6.01
N LYS A 71 9.55 -12.90 -7.14
CA LYS A 71 11.00 -12.67 -7.28
C LYS A 71 11.33 -11.18 -7.44
N GLU A 72 10.32 -10.32 -7.48
CA GLU A 72 10.47 -8.88 -7.61
C GLU A 72 10.80 -8.26 -6.26
N GLU A 73 11.64 -7.24 -6.30
CA GLU A 73 11.90 -6.38 -5.14
C GLU A 73 11.04 -5.13 -5.29
N LEU A 74 10.66 -4.52 -4.19
CA LEU A 74 10.08 -3.18 -4.19
C LEU A 74 10.86 -2.32 -3.23
N SER A 75 11.05 -1.06 -3.60
CA SER A 75 11.91 -0.11 -2.88
C SER A 75 11.21 1.20 -2.62
N SER A 76 11.70 1.91 -1.60
CA SER A 76 11.22 3.20 -1.14
C SER A 76 12.38 4.02 -0.60
N TRP A 77 12.34 5.32 -0.80
CA TRP A 77 13.08 6.24 0.04
C TRP A 77 12.31 6.48 1.34
N ILE A 78 13.04 6.69 2.42
CA ILE A 78 12.56 7.30 3.66
C ILE A 78 13.22 8.67 3.72
N ILE A 79 12.42 9.73 3.76
CA ILE A 79 12.84 11.12 3.63
C ILE A 79 12.54 11.83 4.95
N ALA A 80 13.56 12.31 5.64
CA ALA A 80 13.41 13.12 6.84
C ALA A 80 13.23 14.60 6.46
N ASP A 81 12.16 15.23 6.94
CA ASP A 81 11.91 16.66 6.76
C ASP A 81 11.21 17.22 8.02
N HIS A 82 11.82 18.25 8.61
CA HIS A 82 11.34 18.93 9.83
C HIS A 82 10.90 17.97 10.97
N GLY A 83 11.73 16.97 11.28
CA GLY A 83 11.45 15.99 12.34
C GLY A 83 10.44 14.90 11.96
N ARG A 84 9.98 14.85 10.70
CA ARG A 84 9.04 13.85 10.18
C ARG A 84 9.67 12.99 9.10
N HIS A 85 9.14 11.78 8.88
CA HIS A 85 9.70 10.79 7.96
C HIS A 85 8.69 10.38 6.86
N PHE A 86 8.87 10.89 5.66
CA PHE A 86 8.02 10.58 4.51
C PHE A 86 8.52 9.36 3.75
N PHE A 87 7.60 8.61 3.14
CA PHE A 87 7.96 7.49 2.28
C PHE A 87 7.72 7.84 0.83
N HIS A 88 8.71 7.60 -0.01
CA HIS A 88 8.62 7.81 -1.46
C HIS A 88 8.93 6.51 -2.20
N ARG A 89 7.89 5.85 -2.68
CA ARG A 89 8.01 4.59 -3.41
C ARG A 89 8.78 4.78 -4.72
N TRP A 90 9.69 3.84 -5.01
CA TRP A 90 10.37 3.81 -6.30
C TRP A 90 9.41 3.36 -7.42
N PRO A 91 9.57 3.85 -8.66
CA PRO A 91 8.90 3.25 -9.80
C PRO A 91 9.25 1.76 -9.89
N HIS A 92 8.24 0.91 -9.98
CA HIS A 92 8.44 -0.54 -10.06
C HIS A 92 9.21 -0.92 -11.34
N SER A 93 10.36 -1.58 -11.18
CA SER A 93 11.22 -1.97 -12.30
C SER A 93 10.77 -3.24 -13.03
N HIS A 94 9.91 -4.06 -12.40
CA HIS A 94 9.48 -5.39 -12.87
C HIS A 94 10.64 -6.37 -13.14
N LYS A 95 11.77 -6.19 -12.44
CA LYS A 95 12.94 -7.07 -12.56
C LYS A 95 13.03 -7.99 -11.36
N ALA A 96 13.38 -9.25 -11.64
CA ALA A 96 13.63 -10.21 -10.58
C ALA A 96 14.93 -9.84 -9.82
N PHE A 97 14.86 -9.84 -8.49
CA PHE A 97 15.95 -9.59 -7.55
C PHE A 97 16.67 -8.27 -7.80
N GLN A 98 15.92 -7.26 -8.25
CA GLN A 98 16.48 -5.95 -8.54
C GLN A 98 15.40 -4.89 -8.54
N GLU A 99 15.67 -3.80 -7.84
CA GLU A 99 15.03 -2.52 -8.08
C GLU A 99 16.03 -1.47 -8.57
N THR A 100 15.55 -0.48 -9.33
CA THR A 100 16.42 0.56 -9.88
C THR A 100 15.79 1.94 -9.79
N TRP A 101 16.39 2.81 -9.01
CA TRP A 101 16.09 4.23 -9.03
C TRP A 101 16.79 4.92 -10.20
N ARG A 102 16.06 5.81 -10.90
CA ARG A 102 16.63 6.68 -11.93
C ARG A 102 16.37 8.12 -11.56
N GLY A 103 17.43 8.87 -11.29
CA GLY A 103 17.36 10.27 -10.94
C GLY A 103 18.22 10.59 -9.73
N ALA A 104 18.18 11.86 -9.31
CA ALA A 104 18.79 12.28 -8.07
C ALA A 104 18.09 11.59 -6.89
N ILE A 105 18.85 11.31 -5.83
CA ILE A 105 18.28 10.93 -4.54
C ILE A 105 17.49 12.14 -4.02
N PRO A 106 16.23 11.98 -3.59
CA PRO A 106 15.43 13.09 -3.07
C PRO A 106 16.16 13.80 -1.91
N HIS A 107 16.05 15.13 -1.85
CA HIS A 107 16.59 15.91 -0.74
C HIS A 107 15.99 15.44 0.60
N GLY A 108 16.82 15.36 1.65
CA GLY A 108 16.40 14.86 2.96
C GLY A 108 16.25 13.34 3.03
N THR A 109 16.64 12.58 2.00
CA THR A 109 16.65 11.12 2.08
C THR A 109 17.51 10.68 3.25
N TRP A 110 16.92 9.89 4.14
CA TRP A 110 17.53 9.37 5.35
C TRP A 110 17.88 7.89 5.22
N ALA A 111 17.03 7.12 4.51
CA ALA A 111 17.25 5.71 4.28
C ALA A 111 16.65 5.22 2.96
N ASN A 112 17.14 4.08 2.49
CA ASN A 112 16.45 3.22 1.54
C ASN A 112 15.75 2.09 2.32
N MET A 113 14.53 1.73 1.92
CA MET A 113 13.88 0.50 2.37
C MET A 113 13.48 -0.32 1.15
N HIS A 114 13.85 -1.60 1.12
CA HIS A 114 13.44 -2.50 0.06
C HIS A 114 13.07 -3.88 0.60
N VAL A 115 12.44 -4.68 -0.26
CA VAL A 115 11.98 -6.03 0.07
C VAL A 115 12.86 -7.07 -0.59
N HIS A 116 13.29 -8.09 0.16
CA HIS A 116 13.91 -9.28 -0.39
C HIS A 116 12.88 -10.41 -0.58
N PRO A 117 12.91 -11.14 -1.71
CA PRO A 117 12.10 -12.34 -1.88
C PRO A 117 12.41 -13.39 -0.80
N THR A 118 11.45 -14.25 -0.53
CA THR A 118 11.50 -15.28 0.53
C THR A 118 12.66 -16.28 0.36
N ASN A 119 13.12 -16.48 -0.87
CA ASN A 119 14.24 -17.36 -1.20
C ASN A 119 15.58 -16.63 -1.29
N ALA A 120 15.62 -15.32 -1.03
CA ALA A 120 16.84 -14.55 -0.92
C ALA A 120 17.35 -14.52 0.53
N ILE A 121 18.54 -13.97 0.73
CA ILE A 121 19.11 -13.78 2.07
C ILE A 121 18.32 -12.65 2.75
N PRO A 122 17.85 -12.80 4.00
CA PRO A 122 16.99 -11.81 4.66
C PRO A 122 17.63 -10.44 4.92
N ARG A 123 18.96 -10.36 4.86
CA ARG A 123 19.76 -9.21 5.29
C ARG A 123 20.19 -8.38 4.07
N PRO A 124 20.55 -7.10 4.26
CA PRO A 124 21.19 -6.30 3.22
C PRO A 124 22.34 -7.05 2.56
N SER A 125 22.37 -7.04 1.23
CA SER A 125 23.36 -7.74 0.42
C SER A 125 24.76 -7.16 0.65
N GLY A 126 25.71 -8.03 0.99
CA GLY A 126 27.11 -7.66 1.20
C GLY A 126 27.93 -7.58 -0.08
N GLU A 127 29.15 -7.06 0.03
CA GLU A 127 30.08 -6.80 -1.11
C GLU A 127 30.50 -8.07 -1.86
N GLN A 128 30.38 -9.25 -1.22
CA GLN A 128 30.73 -10.55 -1.82
C GLN A 128 29.59 -11.16 -2.64
N GLY A 129 28.42 -10.50 -2.72
CA GLY A 129 27.37 -10.89 -3.64
C GLY A 129 27.90 -10.79 -5.07
N ASN A 130 27.82 -11.88 -5.83
CA ASN A 130 28.27 -11.96 -7.22
C ASN A 130 27.32 -11.18 -8.16
N THR A 131 27.09 -9.91 -7.87
CA THR A 131 26.26 -9.03 -8.67
C THR A 131 27.18 -7.99 -9.28
N ARG A 132 27.32 -8.02 -10.61
CA ARG A 132 27.78 -6.87 -11.41
C ARG A 132 26.87 -5.61 -11.23
N ARG A 133 26.04 -5.55 -10.19
CA ARG A 133 24.81 -4.75 -10.09
C ARG A 133 24.72 -3.94 -8.79
N GLY A 134 25.74 -4.00 -7.92
CA GLY A 134 25.80 -3.25 -6.67
C GLY A 134 25.35 -4.08 -5.45
N SER A 135 25.89 -3.72 -4.30
CA SER A 135 25.57 -4.25 -2.97
C SER A 135 24.84 -3.19 -2.16
N ASP A 136 23.88 -3.59 -1.33
CA ASP A 136 23.18 -2.68 -0.41
C ASP A 136 24.14 -1.95 0.53
N ILE A 137 25.13 -2.69 1.04
CA ILE A 137 26.19 -2.15 1.90
C ILE A 137 27.03 -1.13 1.14
N GLN A 138 27.43 -1.43 -0.10
CA GLN A 138 28.18 -0.49 -0.93
C GLN A 138 27.36 0.78 -1.20
N PHE A 139 26.10 0.63 -1.59
CA PHE A 139 25.19 1.75 -1.81
C PHE A 139 25.04 2.63 -0.55
N ALA A 140 24.83 2.00 0.61
CA ALA A 140 24.71 2.69 1.89
C ALA A 140 25.97 3.51 2.23
N ARG A 141 27.16 2.91 2.05
CA ARG A 141 28.45 3.57 2.31
C ARG A 141 28.69 4.74 1.37
N GLU A 142 28.47 4.56 0.06
CA GLU A 142 28.70 5.59 -0.95
C GLU A 142 27.79 6.81 -0.77
N ASN A 143 26.57 6.61 -0.25
CA ASN A 143 25.57 7.67 -0.11
C ASN A 143 25.38 8.14 1.34
N GLY A 144 26.03 7.51 2.33
CA GLY A 144 25.84 7.81 3.75
C GLY A 144 24.42 7.54 4.26
N LEU A 145 23.69 6.60 3.64
CA LEU A 145 22.29 6.31 3.93
C LEU A 145 22.14 4.98 4.67
N LEU A 146 21.15 4.90 5.56
CA LEU A 146 20.72 3.61 6.10
C LEU A 146 20.06 2.78 4.98
N VAL A 147 20.20 1.46 5.06
CA VAL A 147 19.46 0.54 4.19
C VAL A 147 18.68 -0.45 5.04
N TYR A 148 17.36 -0.45 4.86
CA TYR A 148 16.44 -1.39 5.46
C TYR A 148 16.04 -2.47 4.45
N THR A 149 16.22 -3.72 4.84
CA THR A 149 15.74 -4.88 4.09
C THR A 149 14.58 -5.51 4.83
N VAL A 150 13.42 -5.55 4.17
CA VAL A 150 12.21 -6.20 4.65
C VAL A 150 12.17 -7.62 4.10
N HIS A 151 12.01 -8.60 4.99
CA HIS A 151 11.92 -10.01 4.65
C HIS A 151 10.89 -10.71 5.55
N ARG A 152 10.45 -11.93 5.18
CA ARG A 152 9.54 -12.73 6.05
C ARG A 152 10.10 -12.94 7.46
N ASP A 153 11.42 -12.97 7.59
CA ASP A 153 12.14 -13.25 8.84
C ASP A 153 12.34 -12.00 9.70
N GLY A 154 12.02 -10.81 9.17
CA GLY A 154 12.15 -9.55 9.90
C GLY A 154 12.54 -8.35 9.04
N ILE A 155 12.75 -7.22 9.71
CA ILE A 155 13.32 -6.01 9.13
C ILE A 155 14.76 -5.89 9.62
N TYR A 156 15.70 -5.85 8.68
CA TYR A 156 17.12 -5.68 8.95
C TYR A 156 17.55 -4.29 8.51
N ARG A 157 18.49 -3.69 9.23
CA ARG A 157 19.11 -2.42 8.88
C ARG A 157 20.60 -2.61 8.71
N TYR A 158 21.18 -2.04 7.67
CA TYR A 158 22.61 -1.74 7.61
C TYR A 158 22.82 -0.24 7.89
N ASP A 159 23.78 0.05 8.77
CA ASP A 159 24.16 1.41 9.13
C ASP A 159 25.61 1.69 8.70
N PRO A 160 25.84 2.64 7.78
CA PRO A 160 27.18 2.91 7.24
C PRO A 160 28.11 3.62 8.26
N GLU A 161 27.59 4.24 9.32
CA GLU A 161 28.43 4.88 10.34
C GLU A 161 29.01 3.86 11.32
N THR A 162 28.22 2.87 11.68
CA THR A 162 28.65 1.82 12.63
C THR A 162 29.21 0.58 11.94
N ASP A 163 29.04 0.49 10.61
CA ASP A 163 29.35 -0.66 9.77
C ASP A 163 28.72 -1.98 10.27
N LYS A 164 27.47 -1.90 10.74
CA LYS A 164 26.77 -3.04 11.34
C LYS A 164 25.43 -3.32 10.68
N ILE A 165 25.15 -4.60 10.51
CA ILE A 165 23.79 -5.09 10.24
C ILE A 165 23.11 -5.38 11.57
N THR A 166 21.93 -4.81 11.77
CA THR A 166 21.09 -4.98 12.97
C THR A 166 19.73 -5.57 12.56
N LEU A 167 19.26 -6.57 13.29
CA LEU A 167 17.86 -6.99 13.21
C LEU A 167 17.02 -5.98 13.99
N VAL A 168 16.25 -5.18 13.28
CA VAL A 168 15.41 -4.12 13.88
C VAL A 168 14.14 -4.74 14.45
N HIS A 169 13.47 -5.58 13.65
CA HIS A 169 12.25 -6.28 14.03
C HIS A 169 12.33 -7.75 13.63
N GLY A 170 12.33 -8.66 14.61
CA GLY A 170 12.30 -10.11 14.38
C GLY A 170 10.96 -10.60 13.82
N GLY A 171 10.97 -11.65 12.99
CA GLY A 171 9.82 -12.16 12.23
C GLY A 171 8.59 -12.57 13.06
N VAL A 172 7.48 -12.99 12.45
CA VAL A 172 7.05 -12.82 11.05
C VAL A 172 6.46 -11.42 10.97
N VAL A 173 6.78 -10.65 9.92
CA VAL A 173 6.04 -9.45 9.48
C VAL A 173 4.52 -9.70 9.44
N GLN A 174 4.07 -10.96 9.45
CA GLN A 174 2.67 -11.40 9.47
C GLN A 174 2.11 -11.76 10.87
N GLY A 175 2.97 -12.07 11.86
CA GLY A 175 2.57 -12.57 13.19
C GLY A 175 2.83 -11.58 14.32
N ARG A 176 3.89 -10.77 14.23
CA ARG A 176 4.17 -9.69 15.18
C ARG A 176 3.58 -8.37 14.75
N ILE A 177 3.55 -8.05 13.45
CA ILE A 177 2.76 -6.89 13.00
C ILE A 177 1.29 -7.17 13.24
N SER A 178 0.75 -8.38 12.99
CA SER A 178 -0.65 -8.64 13.34
C SER A 178 -0.94 -8.50 14.83
N ARG A 179 -0.05 -8.98 15.71
CA ARG A 179 -0.22 -8.85 17.17
C ARG A 179 0.01 -7.42 17.66
N TRP A 180 1.07 -6.76 17.22
CA TRP A 180 1.33 -5.35 17.52
C TRP A 180 0.22 -4.44 16.97
N TRP A 181 -0.32 -4.72 15.78
CA TRP A 181 -1.46 -3.98 15.23
C TRP A 181 -2.76 -4.30 15.98
N GLN A 182 -2.92 -5.53 16.50
CA GLN A 182 -4.02 -5.88 17.41
C GLN A 182 -3.91 -5.19 18.79
N ASP A 183 -2.69 -5.00 19.28
CA ASP A 183 -2.42 -4.47 20.63
C ASP A 183 -2.23 -2.94 20.66
N SER A 184 -1.83 -2.32 19.54
CA SER A 184 -1.39 -0.92 19.46
C SER A 184 -2.29 -0.03 18.61
N VAL A 185 -3.20 -0.60 17.82
CA VAL A 185 -4.18 0.18 17.07
C VAL A 185 -5.50 0.05 17.80
N ASP A 186 -6.09 1.19 18.14
CA ASP A 186 -7.45 1.24 18.67
C ASP A 186 -8.36 0.41 17.76
N MET A 187 -8.91 -0.66 18.34
CA MET A 187 -9.73 -1.64 17.62
C MET A 187 -10.95 -0.97 16.99
N GLU A 188 -11.37 0.20 17.49
CA GLU A 188 -12.41 1.03 16.90
C GLU A 188 -11.94 1.69 15.59
N LEU A 189 -10.70 2.20 15.54
CA LEU A 189 -10.06 2.68 14.31
C LEU A 189 -9.87 1.56 13.31
N VAL A 190 -9.43 0.37 13.75
CA VAL A 190 -9.32 -0.83 12.90
C VAL A 190 -10.68 -1.24 12.33
N ALA A 191 -11.73 -1.27 13.15
CA ALA A 191 -13.08 -1.59 12.71
C ALA A 191 -13.60 -0.56 11.69
N LEU A 192 -13.37 0.73 11.94
CA LEU A 192 -13.75 1.81 11.04
C LEU A 192 -12.99 1.73 9.71
N PHE A 193 -11.68 1.44 9.74
CA PHE A 193 -10.89 1.18 8.55
C PHE A 193 -11.38 -0.04 7.78
N ASN A 194 -11.72 -1.13 8.46
CA ASN A 194 -12.23 -2.36 7.83
C ASN A 194 -13.59 -2.12 7.17
N GLU A 195 -14.52 -1.44 7.85
CA GLU A 195 -15.81 -1.09 7.29
C GLU A 195 -15.67 -0.22 6.03
N GLN A 196 -14.76 0.77 6.08
CA GLN A 196 -14.48 1.60 4.92
C GLN A 196 -13.83 0.80 3.79
N ALA A 197 -12.85 -0.06 4.08
CA ALA A 197 -12.19 -0.89 3.09
C ALA A 197 -13.17 -1.86 2.39
N GLU A 198 -14.13 -2.44 3.11
CA GLU A 198 -15.19 -3.26 2.54
C GLU A 198 -16.11 -2.45 1.62
N ARG A 199 -16.51 -1.24 2.05
CA ARG A 199 -17.32 -0.31 1.23
C ARG A 199 -16.59 0.12 -0.04
N TYR A 200 -15.31 0.49 0.06
CA TYR A 200 -14.46 0.83 -1.10
C TYR A 200 -14.30 -0.36 -2.05
N THR A 201 -14.12 -1.56 -1.52
CA THR A 201 -14.00 -2.79 -2.32
C THR A 201 -15.25 -3.04 -3.15
N LYS A 202 -16.42 -2.96 -2.53
CA LYS A 202 -17.70 -3.13 -3.21
C LYS A 202 -17.88 -2.09 -4.33
N ASN A 203 -17.58 -0.83 -4.03
CA ASN A 203 -17.63 0.25 -5.02
C ASN A 203 -16.66 0.02 -6.18
N TYR A 204 -15.48 -0.53 -5.92
CA TYR A 204 -14.50 -0.81 -6.98
C TYR A 204 -14.93 -1.98 -7.88
N GLN A 205 -15.52 -3.04 -7.31
CA GLN A 205 -16.12 -4.13 -8.07
C GLN A 205 -17.25 -3.63 -8.97
N ASP A 206 -18.07 -2.70 -8.46
CA ASP A 206 -19.11 -2.04 -9.25
C ASP A 206 -18.52 -1.19 -10.38
N LEU A 207 -17.46 -0.42 -10.13
CA LEU A 207 -16.75 0.34 -11.18
C LEU A 207 -16.20 -0.57 -12.27
N TRP A 208 -15.61 -1.71 -11.89
CA TRP A 208 -15.08 -2.67 -12.85
C TRP A 208 -16.18 -3.32 -13.69
N ARG A 209 -17.29 -3.73 -13.05
CA ARG A 209 -18.49 -4.26 -13.74
C ARG A 209 -19.01 -3.24 -14.76
N ILE A 210 -19.22 -1.99 -14.33
CA ILE A 210 -19.66 -0.88 -15.18
C ILE A 210 -18.71 -0.65 -16.36
N GLY A 211 -17.40 -0.67 -16.11
CA GLY A 211 -16.38 -0.53 -17.16
C GLY A 211 -16.39 -1.66 -18.18
N SER A 212 -16.64 -2.90 -17.74
CA SER A 212 -16.79 -4.06 -18.62
C SER A 212 -18.04 -3.95 -19.49
N GLU A 213 -19.19 -3.65 -18.88
CA GLU A 213 -20.46 -3.44 -19.59
C GLU A 213 -20.34 -2.35 -20.67
N TRP A 214 -19.66 -1.24 -20.35
CA TRP A 214 -19.39 -0.17 -21.31
C TRP A 214 -18.54 -0.63 -22.50
N ASN A 215 -17.51 -1.43 -22.25
CA ASN A 215 -16.66 -1.98 -23.30
C ASN A 215 -17.43 -2.94 -24.23
N ASP A 216 -18.33 -3.76 -23.67
CA ASP A 216 -19.15 -4.69 -24.45
C ASP A 216 -20.18 -3.95 -25.30
N LEU A 217 -20.84 -2.93 -24.76
CA LEU A 217 -21.72 -2.04 -25.52
C LEU A 217 -20.97 -1.34 -26.67
N ARG A 218 -19.75 -0.88 -26.41
CA ARG A 218 -18.88 -0.26 -27.44
C ARG A 218 -18.50 -1.25 -28.53
N LYS A 219 -18.18 -2.50 -28.19
CA LYS A 219 -17.89 -3.57 -29.17
C LYS A 219 -19.13 -3.93 -29.98
N ALA A 220 -20.29 -4.08 -29.35
CA ALA A 220 -21.57 -4.36 -30.01
C ALA A 220 -21.92 -3.26 -31.02
N ARG A 221 -21.77 -1.99 -30.64
CA ARG A 221 -21.94 -0.84 -31.55
C ARG A 221 -21.00 -0.92 -32.76
N LYS A 222 -19.71 -1.16 -32.55
CA LYS A 222 -18.74 -1.30 -33.65
C LYS A 222 -19.07 -2.48 -34.57
N SER A 223 -19.56 -3.59 -34.01
CA SER A 223 -19.98 -4.77 -34.78
C SER A 223 -21.21 -4.47 -35.67
N LEU A 224 -22.17 -3.71 -35.15
CA LEU A 224 -23.34 -3.23 -35.90
C LEU A 224 -22.95 -2.25 -37.02
N GLU A 225 -21.97 -1.38 -36.78
CA GLU A 225 -21.44 -0.47 -37.79
C GLU A 225 -20.64 -1.22 -38.88
N LYS A 226 -19.93 -2.29 -38.52
CA LYS A 226 -19.11 -3.10 -39.44
C LYS A 226 -19.87 -4.20 -40.21
N LYS A 227 -21.00 -4.72 -39.72
CA LYS A 227 -21.82 -5.71 -40.44
C LYS A 227 -22.42 -5.10 -41.71
N LYS A 228 -21.64 -5.17 -42.78
CA LYS A 228 -22.03 -5.02 -44.19
C LYS A 228 -22.64 -6.31 -44.77
N THR A 229 -22.89 -7.34 -43.95
CA THR A 229 -23.16 -8.70 -44.40
C THR A 229 -24.64 -9.08 -44.32
N GLY A 230 -25.26 -9.28 -45.49
CA GLY A 230 -26.39 -10.18 -45.73
C GLY A 230 -27.80 -9.61 -45.57
N LYS A 231 -28.17 -9.13 -44.37
CA LYS A 231 -29.49 -8.52 -44.12
C LYS A 231 -29.30 -7.06 -43.74
N ARG A 232 -29.60 -6.15 -44.68
CA ARG A 232 -29.70 -4.72 -44.39
C ARG A 232 -30.84 -4.54 -43.39
N LEU A 233 -30.51 -4.29 -42.11
CA LEU A 233 -31.46 -3.70 -41.18
C LEU A 233 -32.07 -2.46 -41.85
N SER A 234 -33.39 -2.36 -41.79
CA SER A 234 -34.11 -1.18 -42.27
C SER A 234 -33.62 0.06 -41.53
N LYS A 235 -33.80 1.23 -42.17
CA LYS A 235 -33.45 2.53 -41.57
C LYS A 235 -34.16 2.72 -40.22
N ALA A 236 -35.38 2.20 -40.07
CA ALA A 236 -36.16 2.25 -38.84
C ALA A 236 -35.56 1.38 -37.71
N GLU A 237 -35.15 0.14 -38.01
CA GLU A 237 -34.55 -0.75 -37.02
C GLU A 237 -33.20 -0.22 -36.53
N LYS A 238 -32.37 0.32 -37.43
CA LYS A 238 -31.11 0.97 -37.06
C LYS A 238 -31.35 2.16 -36.11
N LYS A 239 -32.34 3.01 -36.41
CA LYS A 239 -32.70 4.15 -35.57
C LYS A 239 -33.17 3.71 -34.18
N LYS A 240 -33.99 2.67 -34.10
CA LYS A 240 -34.48 2.10 -32.84
C LYS A 240 -33.34 1.52 -31.98
N LEU A 241 -32.40 0.82 -32.61
CA LEU A 241 -31.25 0.22 -31.92
C LEU A 241 -30.26 1.29 -31.42
N LEU A 242 -29.98 2.31 -32.24
CA LEU A 242 -29.15 3.46 -31.84
C LEU A 242 -29.77 4.22 -30.66
N ALA A 243 -31.10 4.40 -30.65
CA ALA A 243 -31.80 5.03 -29.54
C ALA A 243 -31.66 4.23 -28.24
N ARG A 244 -31.88 2.90 -28.29
CA ARG A 244 -31.70 2.00 -27.13
C ARG A 244 -30.27 2.02 -26.60
N ASN A 245 -29.27 1.90 -27.49
CA ASN A 245 -27.86 1.95 -27.07
C ASN A 245 -27.49 3.30 -26.45
N LYS A 246 -28.05 4.41 -26.96
CA LYS A 246 -27.83 5.74 -26.39
C LYS A 246 -28.42 5.84 -24.98
N GLU A 247 -29.61 5.29 -24.78
CA GLU A 247 -30.27 5.24 -23.47
C GLU A 247 -29.48 4.40 -22.45
N GLU A 248 -29.03 3.21 -22.84
CA GLU A 248 -28.18 2.35 -22.00
C GLU A 248 -26.85 3.03 -21.64
N ILE A 249 -26.18 3.68 -22.60
CA ILE A 249 -24.95 4.42 -22.33
C ILE A 249 -25.19 5.56 -21.32
N MET A 250 -26.30 6.29 -21.45
CA MET A 250 -26.63 7.36 -20.52
C MET A 250 -26.94 6.81 -19.12
N LYS A 251 -27.60 5.67 -19.03
CA LYS A 251 -27.86 4.97 -17.76
C LYS A 251 -26.56 4.56 -17.07
N VAL A 252 -25.68 3.85 -17.79
CA VAL A 252 -24.36 3.40 -17.27
C VAL A 252 -23.51 4.60 -16.83
N ARG A 253 -23.52 5.70 -17.60
CA ARG A 253 -22.84 6.95 -17.22
C ARG A 253 -23.41 7.55 -15.93
N GLY A 254 -24.73 7.53 -15.76
CA GLY A 254 -25.40 7.99 -14.55
C GLY A 254 -24.99 7.18 -13.32
N GLU A 255 -24.99 5.85 -13.44
CA GLU A 255 -24.55 4.93 -12.37
C GLU A 255 -23.08 5.16 -11.99
N TYR A 256 -22.20 5.37 -12.98
CA TYR A 256 -20.80 5.71 -12.76
C TYR A 256 -20.64 7.03 -11.98
N LEU A 257 -21.31 8.11 -12.40
CA LEU A 257 -21.21 9.40 -11.73
C LEU A 257 -21.74 9.35 -10.29
N ALA A 258 -22.86 8.65 -10.07
CA ALA A 258 -23.42 8.46 -8.73
C ALA A 258 -22.49 7.64 -7.82
N LEU A 259 -21.69 6.73 -8.39
CA LEU A 259 -20.69 5.97 -7.65
C LEU A 259 -19.48 6.82 -7.27
N VAL A 260 -18.98 7.65 -8.20
CA VAL A 260 -17.90 8.62 -7.92
C VAL A 260 -18.30 9.58 -6.81
N GLN A 261 -19.50 10.16 -6.87
CA GLN A 261 -20.00 11.06 -5.83
C GLN A 261 -20.12 10.37 -4.45
N ARG A 262 -20.56 9.11 -4.41
CA ARG A 262 -20.59 8.33 -3.17
C ARG A 262 -19.20 8.09 -2.59
N LEU A 263 -18.21 7.81 -3.44
CA LEU A 263 -16.82 7.65 -3.02
C LEU A 263 -16.24 8.94 -2.45
N ASP A 264 -16.49 10.09 -3.10
CA ASP A 264 -16.03 11.39 -2.60
C ASP A 264 -16.69 11.77 -1.27
N ALA A 265 -17.98 11.49 -1.11
CA ALA A 265 -18.70 11.70 0.15
C ALA A 265 -18.17 10.80 1.28
N GLN A 266 -17.93 9.51 0.98
CA GLN A 266 -17.34 8.56 1.93
C GLN A 266 -15.93 8.97 2.35
N LYS A 267 -15.10 9.43 1.41
CA LYS A 267 -13.78 9.97 1.70
C LYS A 267 -13.86 11.15 2.66
N SER A 268 -14.79 12.08 2.43
CA SER A 268 -14.95 13.27 3.28
C SER A 268 -15.39 12.87 4.69
N SER A 269 -16.39 11.99 4.81
CA SER A 269 -16.86 11.47 6.09
C SER A 269 -15.78 10.70 6.86
N PHE A 270 -14.95 9.92 6.17
CA PHE A 270 -13.83 9.22 6.81
C PHE A 270 -12.79 10.20 7.37
N LEU A 271 -12.43 11.24 6.60
CA LEU A 271 -11.48 12.25 7.07
C LEU A 271 -12.03 13.03 8.27
N GLU A 272 -13.33 13.29 8.30
CA GLU A 272 -14.01 13.91 9.45
C GLU A 272 -13.98 12.99 10.68
N SER A 273 -14.22 11.69 10.53
CA SER A 273 -14.11 10.72 11.65
C SER A 273 -12.68 10.64 12.20
N VAL A 274 -11.67 10.62 11.33
CA VAL A 274 -10.25 10.63 11.75
C VAL A 274 -9.93 11.92 12.50
N ALA A 275 -10.37 13.07 12.00
CA ALA A 275 -10.15 14.35 12.66
C ALA A 275 -10.87 14.44 14.02
N ALA A 276 -12.07 13.87 14.15
CA ALA A 276 -12.82 13.85 15.41
C ALA A 276 -12.08 13.03 16.49
N ILE A 277 -11.53 11.87 16.12
CA ILE A 277 -10.75 11.01 17.03
C ILE A 277 -9.46 11.73 17.47
N GLN A 278 -8.81 12.47 16.58
CA GLN A 278 -7.58 13.23 16.90
C GLN A 278 -7.79 14.41 17.85
N HIS A 279 -9.03 14.90 17.99
CA HIS A 279 -9.36 16.07 18.78
C HIS A 279 -10.14 15.75 20.07
N ASP A 280 -10.35 14.48 20.40
CA ASP A 280 -11.01 14.08 21.64
C ASP A 280 -10.06 14.30 22.86
N PRO A 281 -10.35 15.27 23.75
CA PRO A 281 -9.51 15.55 24.91
C PRO A 281 -9.62 14.49 26.01
N GLU A 282 -10.62 13.61 25.99
CA GLU A 282 -10.76 12.49 26.93
C GLU A 282 -9.94 11.25 26.50
N MET A 283 -9.58 11.16 25.21
CA MET A 283 -8.57 10.24 24.68
C MET A 283 -7.16 10.75 24.99
N GLY A 284 -6.95 11.03 26.29
CA GLY A 284 -5.78 11.70 26.84
C GLY A 284 -4.50 11.20 26.17
N GLY A 285 -3.71 12.15 25.67
CA GLY A 285 -2.43 11.86 25.01
C GLY A 285 -1.71 10.78 25.80
N VAL A 286 -1.56 9.60 25.18
CA VAL A 286 -0.97 8.42 25.78
C VAL A 286 0.47 8.79 26.12
N GLN A 287 0.70 9.30 27.34
CA GLN A 287 2.02 9.35 27.92
C GLN A 287 2.40 7.89 28.16
N VAL A 288 3.23 7.36 27.26
CA VAL A 288 3.95 6.12 27.50
C VAL A 288 4.92 6.37 28.64
N VAL A 289 4.45 6.19 29.87
CA VAL A 289 5.32 6.19 31.06
C VAL A 289 6.10 4.88 31.03
N GLN A 290 7.30 4.92 30.43
CA GLN A 290 8.27 3.84 30.51
C GLN A 290 8.96 3.87 31.87
N THR A 291 8.58 2.97 32.78
CA THR A 291 9.36 2.69 33.99
C THR A 291 10.40 1.61 33.69
N PHE A 292 11.68 1.96 33.78
CA PHE A 292 12.78 1.00 33.79
C PHE A 292 13.06 0.54 35.24
N PRO A 293 13.11 -0.77 35.55
CA PRO A 293 13.68 -1.23 36.80
C PRO A 293 15.21 -1.09 36.74
N HIS A 294 15.78 -0.50 37.80
CA HIS A 294 17.23 -0.38 38.03
C HIS A 294 17.93 -1.74 38.16
#